data_AF-A0A7S0BP05-F1
#
_entry.id   AF-A0A7S0BP05-F1
#
_cell.length_a   1.000
_cell.length_b   1.000
_cell.length_c   1.000
_cell.angle_alpha   90.00
_cell.angle_beta   90.00
_cell.angle_gamma   90.00
#
_symmetry.space_group_name_H-M   'P 1'
#
loop_
_entity.id
_entity.type
_entity.pdbx_description
1 polymer ?
#
loop_
_entity_poly.entity_id
_entity_poly.type
_entity_poly.pdbx_seq_one_letter_code
_entity_poly.pdbx_strand_id
1 'polypeptide(L)'
;WLAVVAYIDPGNMFADITAGSSYAYSQLWVVFWATVVSWLALTICSKFGLYTRQHLARAFRESYPRWVNVSMWLFIELVVIATDIPEVIGFAYACNLFFGWPFYAGVLASFLTTMIFLLVLNLNRGFRILEILVLVLVGAMCILLLVELFINGANVKQLFFGWAVPTVWGGSVFNMIGIVGAVVMPHNLFLLTGAVQTRIPRGRTETSKVFLYSKLEPIIPLCVAWIVNLSIISLAAKNVFPQTCPSGETSDPTGSCAAGPV
;
A
#
# COMPACT_ATOMS: atom_id res chain seq x y z
N TRP A 1 10.35 0.30 8.59
CA TRP A 1 10.43 1.34 7.54
C TRP A 1 10.34 0.77 6.13
N LEU A 2 11.15 -0.23 5.73
CA LEU A 2 11.01 -0.86 4.41
C LEU A 2 9.61 -1.41 4.10
N ALA A 3 8.96 -2.07 5.08
CA ALA A 3 7.61 -2.60 4.91
C ALA A 3 6.54 -1.52 4.64
N VAL A 4 6.84 -0.25 4.95
CA VAL A 4 5.94 0.91 4.91
C VAL A 4 5.94 1.55 3.54
N VAL A 5 7.12 1.59 2.91
CA VAL A 5 7.31 2.06 1.54
C VAL A 5 6.41 1.26 0.60
N ALA A 6 6.25 -0.04 0.87
CA ALA A 6 5.36 -0.92 0.12
C ALA A 6 3.86 -0.60 0.27
N TYR A 7 3.42 0.21 1.25
CA TYR A 7 2.02 0.67 1.34
C TYR A 7 1.79 2.01 0.65
N ILE A 8 2.86 2.69 0.22
CA ILE A 8 2.82 3.97 -0.47
C ILE A 8 3.34 3.78 -1.90
N ASP A 9 3.09 2.59 -2.45
CA ASP A 9 3.41 2.25 -3.82
C ASP A 9 2.34 2.83 -4.77
N PRO A 10 2.71 3.09 -6.03
CA PRO A 10 1.76 3.58 -7.04
C PRO A 10 0.55 2.67 -7.21
N GLY A 11 0.71 1.35 -6.97
CA GLY A 11 -0.36 0.37 -7.03
C GLY A 11 -1.45 0.63 -5.98
N ASN A 12 -1.06 0.80 -4.71
CA ASN A 12 -2.02 1.14 -3.66
C ASN A 12 -2.65 2.53 -3.89
N MET A 13 -1.87 3.53 -4.31
CA MET A 13 -2.42 4.85 -4.65
C MET A 13 -3.47 4.77 -5.76
N PHE A 14 -3.23 3.98 -6.80
CA PHE A 14 -4.17 3.81 -7.91
C PHE A 14 -5.49 3.20 -7.43
N ALA A 15 -5.43 2.18 -6.58
CA ALA A 15 -6.61 1.58 -5.97
C ALA A 15 -7.39 2.59 -5.12
N ASP A 16 -6.69 3.39 -4.30
CA ASP A 16 -7.29 4.41 -3.43
C ASP A 16 -7.92 5.57 -4.22
N ILE A 17 -7.29 6.03 -5.31
CA ILE A 17 -7.84 7.07 -6.20
C ILE A 17 -9.09 6.54 -6.93
N THR A 18 -9.04 5.29 -7.42
CA THR A 18 -10.18 4.66 -8.10
C THR A 18 -11.36 4.49 -7.14
N ALA A 19 -11.07 4.11 -5.89
CA ALA A 19 -12.05 4.01 -4.83
C ALA A 19 -12.71 5.36 -4.52
N GLY A 20 -11.90 6.41 -4.30
CA GLY A 20 -12.39 7.75 -3.98
C GLY A 20 -13.14 8.42 -5.13
N SER A 21 -12.75 8.18 -6.38
CA SER A 21 -13.41 8.75 -7.57
C SER A 21 -14.72 8.06 -7.95
N SER A 22 -14.88 6.77 -7.63
CA SER A 22 -16.09 5.99 -8.01
C SER A 22 -17.12 5.88 -6.89
N TYR A 23 -16.68 5.89 -5.63
CA TYR A 23 -17.56 5.68 -4.47
C TYR A 23 -17.37 6.68 -3.30
N ALA A 24 -16.66 7.80 -3.55
CA ALA A 24 -16.41 8.87 -2.59
C ALA A 24 -15.94 8.35 -1.22
N TYR A 25 -16.70 8.62 -0.16
CA TYR A 25 -16.35 8.27 1.22
C TYR A 25 -16.84 6.86 1.66
N SER A 26 -17.59 6.13 0.81
CA SER A 26 -18.23 4.87 1.25
C SER A 26 -17.27 3.68 1.42
N GLN A 27 -16.06 3.74 0.85
CA GLN A 27 -15.08 2.65 0.91
C GLN A 27 -14.00 2.83 2.00
N LEU A 28 -14.06 3.92 2.77
CA LEU A 28 -13.11 4.23 3.83
C LEU A 28 -13.07 3.18 4.95
N TRP A 29 -14.23 2.58 5.27
CA TRP A 29 -14.29 1.49 6.25
C TRP A 29 -13.49 0.26 5.78
N VAL A 30 -13.50 -0.07 4.47
CA VAL A 30 -12.76 -1.21 3.91
C VAL A 30 -11.26 -1.01 4.04
N VAL A 31 -10.76 0.19 3.72
CA VAL A 31 -9.34 0.53 3.84
C VAL A 31 -8.86 0.42 5.29
N PHE A 32 -9.68 0.89 6.24
CA PHE A 32 -9.39 0.76 7.66
C PHE A 32 -9.29 -0.72 8.09
N TRP A 33 -10.31 -1.52 7.78
CA TRP A 33 -10.28 -2.95 8.13
C TRP A 33 -9.17 -3.72 7.42
N ALA A 34 -8.87 -3.39 6.16
CA ALA A 34 -7.74 -3.97 5.42
C ALA A 34 -6.40 -3.64 6.11
N THR A 35 -6.24 -2.41 6.61
CA THR A 35 -5.04 -2.00 7.34
C THR A 35 -4.93 -2.75 8.68
N VAL A 36 -6.05 -2.96 9.39
CA VAL A 36 -6.08 -3.75 10.62
C VAL A 36 -5.71 -5.21 10.36
N VAL A 37 -6.27 -5.83 9.32
CA VAL A 37 -5.92 -7.20 8.91
C VAL A 37 -4.45 -7.29 8.52
N SER A 38 -3.93 -6.30 7.79
CA SER A 38 -2.54 -6.27 7.39
C SER A 38 -1.60 -6.13 8.61
N TRP A 39 -1.94 -5.27 9.57
CA TRP A 39 -1.23 -5.18 10.84
C TRP A 39 -1.19 -6.52 11.57
N LEU A 40 -2.33 -7.21 11.68
CA LEU A 40 -2.41 -8.53 12.32
C LEU A 40 -1.51 -9.54 11.59
N ALA A 41 -1.57 -9.60 10.26
CA ALA A 41 -0.72 -10.49 9.45
C ALA A 41 0.77 -10.21 9.69
N LEU A 42 1.19 -8.94 9.67
CA LEU A 42 2.57 -8.55 9.93
C LEU A 42 3.03 -8.95 11.34
N THR A 43 2.17 -8.80 12.36
CA THR A 43 2.52 -9.23 13.73
C THR A 43 2.68 -10.75 13.84
N ILE A 44 1.88 -11.54 13.10
CA ILE A 44 1.99 -13.00 13.07
C ILE A 44 3.30 -13.40 12.36
N CYS A 45 3.60 -12.80 11.22
CA CYS A 45 4.84 -13.06 10.46
C CYS A 45 6.09 -12.68 11.25
N SER A 46 6.07 -11.55 11.97
CA SER A 46 7.15 -11.13 12.86
C SER A 46 7.38 -12.17 13.97
N LYS A 47 6.32 -12.63 14.65
CA LYS A 47 6.41 -13.69 15.66
C LYS A 47 7.00 -14.96 15.07
N PHE A 48 6.49 -15.38 13.91
CA PHE A 48 6.97 -16.57 13.22
C PHE A 48 8.48 -16.48 12.92
N GLY A 49 8.93 -15.35 12.35
CA GLY A 49 10.35 -15.12 12.06
C GLY A 49 11.24 -15.12 13.30
N LEU A 50 10.72 -14.65 14.44
CA LEU A 50 11.44 -14.61 15.71
C LEU A 50 11.59 -16.00 16.35
N TYR A 51 10.52 -16.81 16.37
CA TYR A 51 10.52 -18.14 17.01
C TYR A 51 11.22 -19.19 16.16
N THR A 52 10.88 -19.28 14.87
CA THR A 52 11.39 -20.35 14.00
C THR A 52 12.82 -20.07 13.54
N ARG A 53 13.26 -18.80 13.56
CA ARG A 53 14.58 -18.36 13.01
C ARG A 53 14.80 -18.78 11.55
N GLN A 54 13.72 -19.02 10.82
CA GLN A 54 13.72 -19.43 9.41
C GLN A 54 12.81 -18.53 8.59
N HIS A 55 13.18 -18.31 7.32
CA HIS A 55 12.35 -17.56 6.38
C HIS A 55 11.01 -18.28 6.16
N LEU A 56 9.94 -17.53 5.95
CA LEU A 56 8.61 -18.11 5.70
C LEU A 56 8.62 -19.07 4.49
N ALA A 57 9.36 -18.70 3.43
CA ALA A 57 9.56 -19.57 2.27
C ALA A 57 10.28 -20.89 2.60
N ARG A 58 11.22 -20.87 3.55
CA ARG A 58 11.94 -22.06 3.99
C ARG A 58 11.04 -22.97 4.82
N ALA A 59 10.20 -22.39 5.68
CA ALA A 59 9.25 -23.13 6.47
C ALA A 59 8.17 -23.83 5.62
N PHE A 60 7.67 -23.15 4.57
CA PHE A 60 6.81 -23.80 3.58
C PHE A 60 7.53 -24.96 2.89
N ARG A 61 8.79 -24.75 2.48
CA ARG A 61 9.60 -25.79 1.84
C ARG A 61 9.81 -27.03 2.72
N GLU A 62 9.98 -26.84 4.02
CA GLU A 62 10.21 -27.93 4.99
C GLU A 62 8.90 -28.65 5.39
N SER A 63 7.74 -27.97 5.34
CA SER A 63 6.46 -28.51 5.79
C SER A 63 5.65 -29.22 4.69
N TYR A 64 5.83 -28.85 3.42
CA TYR A 64 4.99 -29.32 2.31
C TYR A 64 5.74 -30.19 1.30
N PRO A 65 5.04 -31.12 0.60
CA PRO A 65 5.64 -31.92 -0.46
C PRO A 65 6.05 -31.04 -1.66
N ARG A 66 7.02 -31.53 -2.45
CA ARG A 66 7.66 -30.76 -3.53
C ARG A 66 6.67 -30.13 -4.54
N TRP A 67 5.58 -30.82 -4.86
CA TRP A 67 4.56 -30.32 -5.78
C TRP A 67 3.88 -29.04 -5.27
N VAL A 68 3.48 -29.01 -4.00
CA VAL A 68 2.82 -27.83 -3.39
C VAL A 68 3.80 -26.65 -3.34
N ASN A 69 5.07 -26.91 -3.01
CA ASN A 69 6.08 -25.86 -2.97
C ASN A 69 6.31 -25.19 -4.33
N VAL A 70 6.33 -25.98 -5.41
CA VAL A 70 6.49 -25.43 -6.77
C VAL A 70 5.27 -24.60 -7.16
N SER A 71 4.05 -25.08 -6.86
CA SER A 71 2.82 -24.30 -7.09
C SER A 71 2.82 -22.99 -6.31
N MET A 72 3.14 -23.02 -5.01
CA MET A 72 3.21 -21.81 -4.17
C MET A 72 4.28 -20.84 -4.66
N TRP A 73 5.44 -21.35 -5.09
CA TRP A 73 6.49 -20.51 -5.68
C TRP A 73 5.99 -19.79 -6.94
N LEU A 74 5.32 -20.51 -7.86
CA LEU A 74 4.76 -19.92 -9.08
C LEU A 74 3.70 -18.85 -8.75
N PHE A 75 2.81 -19.12 -7.79
CA PHE A 75 1.82 -18.14 -7.35
C PHE A 75 2.44 -16.87 -6.78
N ILE A 76 3.46 -17.01 -5.94
CA ILE A 76 4.16 -15.85 -5.36
C ILE A 76 4.89 -15.06 -6.45
N GLU A 77 5.55 -15.75 -7.38
CA GLU A 77 6.23 -15.11 -8.51
C GLU A 77 5.24 -14.31 -9.37
N LEU A 78 4.07 -14.89 -9.67
CA LEU A 78 3.01 -14.22 -10.41
C LEU A 78 2.50 -12.97 -9.65
N VAL A 79 2.32 -13.08 -8.34
CA VAL A 79 1.92 -11.95 -7.49
C VAL A 79 2.97 -10.84 -7.51
N VAL A 80 4.26 -11.17 -7.44
CA VAL A 80 5.35 -10.18 -7.51
C VAL A 80 5.34 -9.47 -8.87
N ILE A 81 5.18 -10.21 -9.97
CA ILE A 81 5.06 -9.62 -11.31
C ILE A 81 3.81 -8.73 -11.40
N ALA A 82 2.68 -9.16 -10.85
CA ALA A 82 1.44 -8.38 -10.85
C ALA A 82 1.56 -7.06 -10.06
N THR A 83 2.32 -7.05 -8.96
CA THR A 83 2.57 -5.84 -8.17
C THR A 83 3.56 -4.88 -8.84
N ASP A 84 4.45 -5.37 -9.70
CA ASP A 84 5.43 -4.54 -10.41
C ASP A 84 4.82 -3.80 -11.62
N ILE A 85 3.74 -4.34 -12.21
CA ILE A 85 3.06 -3.73 -13.38
C ILE A 85 2.62 -2.27 -13.10
N PRO A 86 1.87 -1.97 -12.01
CA PRO A 86 1.52 -0.59 -11.67
C PRO A 86 2.73 0.33 -11.45
N GLU A 87 3.84 -0.18 -10.93
CA GLU A 87 5.05 0.62 -10.69
C GLU A 87 5.70 1.06 -12.00
N VAL A 88 5.84 0.14 -12.96
CA VAL A 88 6.38 0.43 -14.30
C VAL A 88 5.47 1.41 -15.05
N ILE A 89 4.15 1.22 -14.96
CA ILE A 89 3.17 2.13 -15.58
C ILE A 89 3.25 3.52 -14.94
N GLY A 90 3.31 3.60 -13.61
CA GLY A 90 3.42 4.86 -12.89
C GLY A 90 4.70 5.62 -13.24
N PHE A 91 5.83 4.91 -13.34
CA PHE A 91 7.10 5.50 -13.78
C PHE A 91 7.02 6.03 -15.22
N ALA A 92 6.48 5.23 -16.15
CA ALA A 92 6.33 5.65 -17.53
C ALA A 92 5.43 6.89 -17.67
N TYR A 93 4.34 6.95 -16.90
CA TYR A 93 3.44 8.10 -16.86
C TYR A 93 4.12 9.35 -16.28
N ALA A 94 4.92 9.19 -15.21
CA ALA A 94 5.72 10.30 -14.67
C ALA A 94 6.72 10.84 -15.70
N CYS A 95 7.44 9.97 -16.41
CA CYS A 95 8.35 10.39 -17.48
C CYS A 95 7.62 11.12 -18.62
N ASN A 96 6.42 10.68 -18.96
CA ASN A 96 5.60 11.34 -19.98
C ASN A 96 5.20 12.77 -19.53
N LEU A 97 4.80 12.95 -18.26
CA LEU A 97 4.42 14.26 -17.73
C LEU A 97 5.60 15.23 -17.57
N PHE A 98 6.76 14.76 -17.09
CA PHE A 98 7.91 15.65 -16.83
C PHE A 98 8.73 15.96 -18.07
N PHE A 99 8.94 14.98 -18.94
CA PHE A 99 9.86 15.10 -20.08
C PHE A 99 9.14 15.06 -21.44
N GLY A 100 7.82 14.82 -21.47
CA GLY A 100 7.07 14.68 -22.72
C GLY A 100 7.44 13.43 -23.53
N TRP A 101 8.12 12.45 -22.92
CA TRP A 101 8.62 11.26 -23.61
C TRP A 101 7.49 10.28 -23.96
N PRO A 102 7.62 9.51 -25.06
CA PRO A 102 6.65 8.47 -25.40
C PRO A 102 6.67 7.34 -24.35
N PHE A 103 5.51 6.72 -24.09
CA PHE A 103 5.35 5.69 -23.06
C PHE A 103 6.37 4.55 -23.14
N TYR A 104 6.68 4.07 -24.36
CA TYR A 104 7.67 3.00 -24.56
C TYR A 104 9.07 3.39 -24.04
N ALA A 105 9.46 4.66 -24.18
CA ALA A 105 10.74 5.15 -23.65
C ALA A 105 10.73 5.18 -22.12
N GLY A 106 9.61 5.53 -21.49
CA GLY A 106 9.43 5.47 -20.03
C GLY A 106 9.55 4.04 -19.48
N VAL A 107 8.93 3.06 -20.15
CA VAL A 107 9.02 1.65 -19.76
C VAL A 107 10.45 1.12 -19.89
N LEU A 108 11.13 1.41 -21.01
CA LEU A 108 12.54 1.05 -21.22
C LEU A 108 13.46 1.69 -20.18
N ALA A 109 13.20 2.95 -19.81
CA ALA A 109 13.95 3.64 -18.79
C ALA A 109 13.78 2.98 -17.41
N SER A 110 12.56 2.56 -17.03
CA SER A 110 12.32 1.82 -15.78
C SER A 110 13.10 0.50 -15.72
N PHE A 111 13.12 -0.25 -16.84
CA PHE A 111 13.95 -1.46 -16.93
C PHE A 111 15.45 -1.15 -16.77
N LEU A 112 15.93 -0.05 -17.37
CA LEU A 112 17.32 0.35 -17.24
C LEU A 112 17.67 0.77 -15.81
N THR A 113 16.79 1.52 -15.13
CA THR A 113 17.03 1.95 -13.74
C THR A 113 17.07 0.76 -12.78
N THR A 114 16.19 -0.22 -12.94
CA THR A 114 16.19 -1.46 -12.12
C THR A 114 17.44 -2.30 -12.35
N MET A 115 17.90 -2.45 -13.60
CA MET A 115 19.16 -3.14 -13.92
C MET A 115 20.38 -2.42 -13.32
N ILE A 116 20.44 -1.09 -13.42
CA ILE A 116 21.49 -0.28 -12.79
C ILE A 116 21.44 -0.45 -11.27
N PHE A 117 20.25 -0.44 -10.67
CA PHE A 117 20.07 -0.64 -9.24
C PHE A 117 20.58 -2.01 -8.78
N LEU A 118 20.26 -3.10 -9.49
CA LEU A 118 20.77 -4.44 -9.19
C LEU A 118 22.29 -4.53 -9.34
N LEU A 119 22.87 -3.85 -10.34
CA LEU A 119 24.32 -3.79 -10.53
C LEU A 119 25.00 -3.07 -9.35
N VAL A 120 24.44 -1.93 -8.91
CA VAL A 120 24.95 -1.15 -7.77
C VAL A 120 24.86 -1.95 -6.47
N LEU A 121 23.78 -2.72 -6.28
CA LEU A 121 23.64 -3.61 -5.13
C LEU A 121 24.74 -4.68 -5.09
N ASN A 122 25.08 -5.27 -6.24
CA ASN A 122 26.14 -6.28 -6.32
C ASN A 122 27.54 -5.70 -6.05
N LEU A 123 27.75 -4.41 -6.34
CA LEU A 123 29.00 -3.69 -6.11
C LEU A 123 29.27 -3.31 -4.64
N ASN A 124 28.41 -3.72 -3.69
CA ASN A 124 28.54 -3.46 -2.24
C ASN A 124 28.68 -1.98 -1.85
N ARG A 125 28.41 -1.04 -2.76
CA ARG A 125 28.47 0.39 -2.48
C ARG A 125 27.16 0.87 -1.83
N GLY A 126 27.16 0.85 -0.51
CA GLY A 126 26.38 1.79 0.31
C GLY A 126 24.87 1.60 0.37
N PHE A 127 24.40 0.42 0.81
CA PHE A 127 22.98 0.14 1.11
C PHE A 127 22.29 1.24 1.93
N ARG A 128 23.01 1.84 2.89
CA ARG A 128 22.49 2.90 3.77
C ARG A 128 22.14 4.19 3.05
N ILE A 129 22.90 4.57 2.02
CA ILE A 129 22.67 5.83 1.29
C ILE A 129 21.39 5.71 0.46
N LEU A 130 21.19 4.56 -0.20
CA LEU A 130 19.99 4.26 -0.97
C LEU A 130 18.74 4.19 -0.06
N GLU A 131 18.86 3.54 1.10
CA GLU A 131 17.76 3.48 2.08
C GLU A 131 17.33 4.88 2.54
N ILE A 132 18.30 5.76 2.85
CA ILE A 132 18.02 7.14 3.26
C ILE A 132 17.38 7.93 2.12
N LEU A 133 17.87 7.78 0.88
CA LEU A 133 17.32 8.48 -0.28
C LEU A 133 15.85 8.11 -0.52
N VAL A 134 15.52 6.81 -0.50
CA VAL A 134 14.13 6.34 -0.66
C VAL A 134 13.26 6.87 0.48
N LEU A 135 13.76 6.84 1.72
CA LEU A 135 13.02 7.33 2.88
C LEU A 135 12.73 8.83 2.77
N VAL A 136 13.68 9.63 2.27
CA VAL A 136 13.49 11.08 2.06
C VAL A 136 12.46 11.34 0.96
N LEU A 137 12.51 10.64 -0.18
CA LEU A 137 11.53 10.82 -1.26
C LEU A 137 10.11 10.47 -0.80
N VAL A 138 9.94 9.29 -0.18
CA VAL A 138 8.63 8.84 0.32
C VAL A 138 8.15 9.77 1.44
N GLY A 139 9.05 10.20 2.33
CA GLY A 139 8.73 11.16 3.39
C GLY A 139 8.24 12.50 2.85
N ALA A 140 8.90 13.03 1.81
CA ALA A 140 8.48 14.27 1.15
C ALA A 140 7.09 14.13 0.51
N MET A 141 6.82 12.99 -0.15
CA MET A 141 5.50 12.69 -0.72
C MET A 141 4.41 12.64 0.36
N CYS A 142 4.65 11.95 1.48
CA CYS A 142 3.71 11.92 2.61
C CYS A 142 3.40 13.33 3.12
N ILE A 143 4.42 14.17 3.30
CA ILE A 143 4.25 15.54 3.80
C ILE A 143 3.42 16.37 2.81
N LEU A 144 3.69 16.28 1.50
CA LEU A 144 2.94 16.99 0.48
C LEU A 144 1.45 16.62 0.49
N LEU A 145 1.14 15.32 0.54
CA LEU A 145 -0.25 14.84 0.59
C LEU A 145 -0.98 15.28 1.86
N LEU A 146 -0.29 15.29 3.01
CA LEU A 146 -0.85 15.80 4.25
C LEU A 146 -1.16 17.29 4.17
N VAL A 147 -0.21 18.08 3.64
CA VAL A 147 -0.41 19.53 3.45
C VAL A 147 -1.58 19.79 2.50
N GLU A 148 -1.68 19.04 1.41
CA GLU A 148 -2.78 19.16 0.45
C GLU A 148 -4.13 18.81 1.08
N LEU A 149 -4.18 17.80 1.97
CA LEU A 149 -5.38 17.48 2.74
C LEU A 149 -5.81 18.65 3.65
N PHE A 150 -4.85 19.29 4.34
CA PHE A 150 -5.12 20.43 5.22
C PHE A 150 -5.62 21.65 4.44
N ILE A 151 -5.00 21.97 3.31
CA ILE A 151 -5.39 23.10 2.46
C ILE A 151 -6.77 22.87 1.84
N ASN A 152 -7.06 21.65 1.39
CA ASN A 152 -8.33 21.34 0.76
C ASN A 152 -9.50 21.26 1.74
N GLY A 153 -9.27 21.26 3.05
CA GLY A 153 -10.33 21.28 4.05
C GLY A 153 -11.29 20.10 3.89
N ALA A 154 -10.78 18.88 4.05
CA ALA A 154 -11.62 17.69 4.02
C ALA A 154 -12.75 17.81 5.07
N ASN A 155 -13.99 17.53 4.67
CA ASN A 155 -15.12 17.50 5.58
C ASN A 155 -14.97 16.31 6.54
N VAL A 156 -14.32 16.55 7.68
CA VAL A 156 -14.08 15.56 8.73
C VAL A 156 -15.36 14.84 9.14
N LYS A 157 -16.51 15.52 9.13
CA LYS A 157 -17.82 14.91 9.44
C LYS A 157 -18.23 13.82 8.43
N GLN A 158 -17.99 14.02 7.13
CA GLN A 158 -18.25 13.01 6.10
C GLN A 158 -17.22 11.86 6.17
N LEU A 159 -15.97 12.17 6.53
CA LEU A 159 -14.92 11.17 6.76
C LEU A 159 -15.29 10.22 7.90
N PHE A 160 -15.76 10.76 9.02
CA PHE A 160 -16.21 9.97 10.17
C PHE A 160 -17.47 9.16 9.86
N PHE A 161 -18.40 9.70 9.05
CA PHE A 161 -19.61 8.97 8.65
C PHE A 161 -19.30 7.81 7.70
N GLY A 162 -18.43 8.02 6.70
CA GLY A 162 -17.95 6.98 5.78
C GLY A 162 -17.06 5.93 6.45
N TRP A 163 -16.42 6.29 7.58
CA TRP A 163 -15.71 5.35 8.44
C TRP A 163 -16.64 4.52 9.33
N ALA A 164 -17.71 5.12 9.86
CA ALA A 164 -18.59 4.49 10.85
C ALA A 164 -19.73 3.65 10.24
N VAL A 165 -20.20 3.96 9.02
CA VAL A 165 -21.34 3.27 8.41
C VAL A 165 -20.88 2.36 7.27
N PRO A 166 -20.90 1.03 7.42
CA PRO A 166 -20.62 0.11 6.33
C PRO A 166 -21.77 0.18 5.31
N THR A 167 -21.56 0.95 4.25
CA THR A 167 -22.49 1.01 3.11
C THR A 167 -21.90 0.17 1.98
N VAL A 168 -22.69 -0.76 1.46
CA VAL A 168 -22.32 -1.60 0.32
C VAL A 168 -23.30 -1.30 -0.80
N TRP A 169 -22.83 -0.58 -1.82
CA TRP A 169 -23.61 -0.28 -3.02
C TRP A 169 -23.36 -1.37 -4.07
N GLY A 170 -24.41 -1.79 -4.79
CA GLY A 170 -24.30 -2.81 -5.84
C GLY A 170 -23.24 -2.42 -6.88
N GLY A 171 -22.22 -3.28 -7.07
CA GLY A 171 -21.09 -3.03 -7.98
C GLY A 171 -19.78 -2.63 -7.29
N SER A 172 -19.81 -2.19 -6.04
CA SER A 172 -18.60 -1.76 -5.30
C SER A 172 -17.69 -2.90 -4.83
N VAL A 173 -18.19 -4.15 -4.85
CA VAL A 173 -17.48 -5.33 -4.32
C VAL A 173 -16.15 -5.58 -5.02
N PHE A 174 -16.07 -5.38 -6.35
CA PHE A 174 -14.82 -5.57 -7.09
C PHE A 174 -13.74 -4.58 -6.63
N ASN A 175 -14.09 -3.31 -6.47
CA ASN A 175 -13.17 -2.29 -5.95
C ASN A 175 -12.79 -2.58 -4.49
N MET A 176 -13.73 -3.04 -3.66
CA MET A 176 -13.42 -3.41 -2.27
C MET A 176 -12.41 -4.57 -2.20
N ILE A 177 -12.57 -5.60 -3.03
CA ILE A 177 -11.61 -6.71 -3.14
C ILE A 177 -10.26 -6.19 -3.64
N GLY A 178 -10.26 -5.26 -4.60
CA GLY A 178 -9.06 -4.59 -5.10
C GLY A 178 -8.30 -3.84 -4.01
N ILE A 179 -8.99 -3.04 -3.18
CA ILE A 179 -8.40 -2.33 -2.03
C ILE A 179 -7.80 -3.32 -1.03
N VAL A 180 -8.54 -4.38 -0.68
CA VAL A 180 -8.03 -5.39 0.25
C VAL A 180 -6.78 -6.07 -0.29
N GLY A 181 -6.76 -6.40 -1.59
CA GLY A 181 -5.59 -6.99 -2.25
C GLY A 181 -4.40 -6.04 -2.35
N ALA A 182 -4.64 -4.76 -2.60
CA ALA A 182 -3.61 -3.72 -2.65
C ALA A 182 -2.97 -3.48 -1.27
N VAL A 183 -3.77 -3.47 -0.20
CA VAL A 183 -3.28 -3.27 1.17
C VAL A 183 -2.61 -4.52 1.72
N VAL A 184 -3.15 -5.71 1.47
CA VAL A 184 -2.59 -6.97 1.99
C VAL A 184 -1.68 -7.61 0.94
N MET A 185 -0.48 -7.07 0.80
CA MET A 185 0.54 -7.59 -0.12
C MET A 185 1.22 -8.88 0.42
N PRO A 186 1.03 -10.04 -0.23
CA PRO A 186 1.59 -11.30 0.26
C PRO A 186 3.12 -11.31 0.26
N HIS A 187 3.75 -10.73 -0.76
CA HIS A 187 5.20 -10.68 -0.91
C HIS A 187 5.88 -9.90 0.24
N ASN A 188 5.20 -8.89 0.78
CA ASN A 188 5.71 -8.08 1.88
C ASN A 188 5.79 -8.90 3.19
N LEU A 189 4.89 -9.88 3.38
CA LEU A 189 4.95 -10.83 4.50
C LEU A 189 6.22 -11.69 4.44
N PHE A 190 6.60 -12.16 3.24
CA PHE A 190 7.83 -12.93 3.04
C PHE A 190 9.07 -12.06 3.28
N LEU A 191 9.12 -10.86 2.72
CA LEU A 191 10.23 -9.92 2.89
C LEU A 191 10.44 -9.53 4.36
N LEU A 192 9.37 -9.25 5.10
CA LEU A 192 9.46 -8.90 6.51
C LEU A 192 10.12 -10.01 7.33
N THR A 193 9.77 -11.28 7.09
CA THR A 193 10.35 -12.41 7.83
C THR A 193 11.85 -12.54 7.59
N GLY A 194 12.35 -12.14 6.41
CA GLY A 194 13.78 -12.06 6.12
C GLY A 194 14.45 -10.83 6.75
N ALA A 195 13.82 -9.67 6.67
CA ALA A 195 14.35 -8.42 7.23
C ALA A 195 14.45 -8.44 8.76
N VAL A 196 13.53 -9.12 9.45
CA VAL A 196 13.58 -9.28 10.91
C VAL A 196 14.78 -10.15 11.32
N GLN A 197 15.15 -11.16 10.53
CA GLN A 197 16.28 -12.04 10.87
C GLN A 197 17.64 -11.37 10.83
N THR A 198 17.85 -10.43 9.90
CA THR A 198 19.11 -9.69 9.82
C THR A 198 19.32 -8.78 11.03
N ARG A 199 18.26 -8.45 11.78
CA ARG A 199 18.30 -7.59 12.97
C ARG A 199 18.49 -8.34 14.28
N ILE A 200 18.32 -9.66 14.35
CA ILE A 200 18.41 -10.38 15.62
C ILE A 200 19.87 -10.81 15.88
N PRO A 201 20.54 -10.27 16.92
CA PRO A 201 21.86 -10.76 17.29
C PRO A 201 21.77 -12.22 17.72
N ARG A 202 22.71 -13.05 17.23
CA ARG A 202 22.87 -14.44 17.64
C ARG A 202 23.25 -14.46 19.13
N GLY A 203 22.30 -14.75 20.03
CA GLY A 203 22.63 -15.22 21.38
C GLY A 203 22.03 -14.54 22.62
N ARG A 204 20.84 -13.91 22.61
CA ARG A 204 20.21 -13.48 23.89
C ARG A 204 18.74 -13.83 24.08
N THR A 205 18.46 -14.20 25.33
CA THR A 205 17.25 -14.74 25.98
C THR A 205 16.24 -13.66 26.43
N GLU A 206 16.28 -12.44 25.88
CA GLU A 206 15.24 -11.42 26.13
C GLU A 206 14.14 -11.47 25.05
N THR A 207 13.45 -12.61 24.95
CA THR A 207 12.40 -12.84 23.95
C THR A 207 11.17 -11.92 24.12
N SER A 208 10.85 -11.47 25.35
CA SER A 208 9.64 -10.66 25.59
C SER A 208 9.78 -9.18 25.19
N LYS A 209 10.94 -8.54 25.39
CA LYS A 209 11.13 -7.14 24.98
C LYS A 209 11.24 -7.02 23.47
N VAL A 210 12.00 -7.92 22.83
CA VAL A 210 12.12 -7.99 21.36
C VAL A 210 10.74 -8.19 20.71
N PHE A 211 9.87 -9.00 21.32
CA PHE A 211 8.50 -9.20 20.85
C PHE A 211 7.64 -7.93 20.93
N LEU A 212 7.74 -7.18 22.04
CA LEU A 212 6.95 -5.96 22.22
C LEU A 212 7.37 -4.88 21.22
N TYR A 213 8.69 -4.73 21.01
CA TYR A 213 9.23 -3.86 19.95
C TYR A 213 8.80 -4.32 18.56
N SER A 214 8.85 -5.62 18.27
CA SER A 214 8.47 -6.13 16.93
C SER A 214 6.95 -6.04 16.65
N LYS A 215 6.11 -5.98 17.69
CA LYS A 215 4.69 -5.62 17.56
C LYS A 215 4.45 -4.14 17.35
N LEU A 216 5.22 -3.29 18.03
CA LEU A 216 5.04 -1.83 18.02
C LEU A 216 5.66 -1.17 16.77
N GLU A 217 6.75 -1.73 16.26
CA GLU A 217 7.49 -1.24 15.10
C GLU A 217 6.62 -1.09 13.83
N PRO A 218 5.69 -2.01 13.49
CA PRO A 218 4.80 -1.82 12.35
C PRO A 218 3.61 -0.90 12.64
N ILE A 219 3.26 -0.59 13.90
CA ILE A 219 2.07 0.23 14.21
C ILE A 219 2.25 1.66 13.72
N ILE A 220 3.34 2.32 14.12
CA ILE A 220 3.58 3.74 13.80
C ILE A 220 3.51 3.97 12.29
N PRO A 221 4.17 3.16 11.45
CA PRO A 221 4.15 3.42 10.04
C PRO A 221 2.86 2.99 9.33
N LEU A 222 2.16 1.97 9.83
CA LEU A 222 0.82 1.63 9.32
C LEU A 222 -0.18 2.74 9.62
N CYS A 223 -0.07 3.40 10.78
CA CYS A 223 -0.86 4.60 11.05
C CYS A 223 -0.55 5.72 10.06
N VAL A 224 0.72 5.94 9.71
CA VAL A 224 1.11 6.92 8.69
C VAL A 224 0.54 6.54 7.32
N ALA A 225 0.70 5.29 6.89
CA ALA A 225 0.15 4.79 5.63
C ALA A 225 -1.38 4.94 5.58
N TRP A 226 -2.07 4.62 6.68
CA TRP A 226 -3.52 4.82 6.77
C TRP A 226 -3.92 6.28 6.60
N ILE A 227 -3.22 7.22 7.25
CA ILE A 227 -3.50 8.67 7.08
C ILE A 227 -3.25 9.09 5.63
N VAL A 228 -2.20 8.57 4.97
CA VAL A 228 -1.93 8.85 3.55
C VAL A 228 -3.05 8.33 2.66
N ASN A 229 -3.49 7.08 2.85
CA ASN A 229 -4.59 6.50 2.07
C ASN A 229 -5.90 7.30 2.27
N LEU A 230 -6.19 7.71 3.51
CA LEU A 230 -7.31 8.62 3.81
C LEU A 230 -7.19 9.95 3.04
N SER A 231 -5.98 10.51 2.98
CA SER A 231 -5.71 11.78 2.30
C SER A 231 -6.00 11.67 0.80
N ILE A 232 -5.53 10.59 0.18
CA ILE A 232 -5.70 10.31 -1.26
C ILE A 232 -7.18 10.13 -1.60
N ILE A 233 -7.91 9.31 -0.83
CA ILE A 233 -9.33 9.06 -1.06
C ILE A 233 -10.13 10.36 -0.92
N SER A 234 -9.84 11.16 0.11
CA SER A 234 -10.52 12.44 0.29
C SER A 234 -10.22 13.43 -0.85
N LEU A 235 -9.01 13.43 -1.38
CA LEU A 235 -8.63 14.29 -2.50
C LEU A 235 -9.35 13.86 -3.79
N ALA A 236 -9.39 12.56 -4.06
CA ALA A 236 -10.09 11.99 -5.22
C ALA A 236 -11.60 12.23 -5.14
N ALA A 237 -12.21 12.06 -3.97
CA ALA A 237 -13.63 12.31 -3.74
C ALA A 237 -14.03 13.78 -3.92
N LYS A 238 -13.12 14.73 -3.67
CA LYS A 238 -13.40 16.17 -3.84
C LYS A 238 -13.15 16.66 -5.27
N ASN A 239 -12.07 16.20 -5.90
CA ASN A 239 -11.58 16.76 -7.17
C ASN A 239 -12.10 16.00 -8.40
N VAL A 240 -12.43 14.71 -8.26
CA VAL A 240 -12.77 13.83 -9.39
C VAL A 240 -14.25 13.42 -9.36
N PHE A 241 -14.88 13.36 -8.18
CA PHE A 241 -16.29 13.04 -8.09
C PHE A 241 -17.12 14.18 -8.72
N PRO A 242 -17.98 13.90 -9.72
CA PRO A 242 -18.69 14.95 -10.44
C PRO A 242 -19.62 15.72 -9.50
N GLN A 243 -19.37 17.03 -9.34
CA GLN A 243 -20.28 17.98 -8.68
C GLN A 243 -21.48 18.39 -9.56
N THR A 244 -21.67 17.79 -10.74
CA THR A 244 -22.82 18.10 -11.59
C THR A 244 -23.99 17.19 -11.26
N CYS A 245 -24.78 17.54 -10.24
CA CYS A 245 -26.19 17.21 -10.30
C CYS A 245 -26.81 18.10 -11.41
N PRO A 246 -27.66 17.58 -12.30
CA PRO A 246 -28.35 18.41 -13.28
C PRO A 246 -29.14 19.50 -12.53
N SER A 247 -29.08 20.73 -13.05
CA SER A 247 -29.67 21.93 -12.47
C SER A 247 -31.09 21.72 -11.89
N GLY A 248 -31.20 21.64 -10.56
CA GLY A 248 -32.49 21.59 -9.87
C GLY A 248 -32.50 20.95 -8.48
N GLU A 249 -31.55 20.07 -8.15
CA GLU A 249 -31.58 19.33 -6.88
C GLU A 249 -30.50 19.81 -5.90
N THR A 250 -30.92 20.09 -4.66
CA THR A 250 -30.03 20.46 -3.56
C THR A 250 -29.17 19.27 -3.14
N SER A 251 -27.87 19.50 -3.03
CA SER A 251 -26.87 18.55 -2.55
C SER A 251 -27.18 18.04 -1.14
N ASP A 252 -27.36 16.73 -1.00
CA ASP A 252 -27.36 16.07 0.31
C ASP A 252 -25.95 16.14 0.94
N PRO A 253 -25.84 16.14 2.28
CA PRO A 253 -24.56 16.19 3.00
C PRO A 253 -23.72 14.91 2.86
N THR A 254 -24.10 13.98 1.98
CA THR A 254 -23.38 12.73 1.66
C THR A 254 -22.74 12.74 0.27
N GLY A 255 -22.88 13.81 -0.52
CA GLY A 255 -22.29 13.91 -1.87
C GLY A 255 -22.94 12.98 -2.91
N SER A 256 -24.09 12.38 -2.58
CA SER A 256 -24.94 11.68 -3.54
C SER A 256 -25.94 12.67 -4.16
N CYS A 257 -26.02 12.73 -5.49
CA CYS A 257 -27.23 13.23 -6.14
C CYS A 257 -28.34 12.20 -5.84
N ALA A 258 -29.15 12.47 -4.82
CA ALA A 258 -30.34 11.67 -4.55
C ALA A 258 -31.38 12.06 -5.60
N ALA A 259 -31.77 11.12 -6.47
CA ALA A 259 -32.95 11.30 -7.30
C ALA A 259 -34.14 11.57 -6.37
N GLY A 260 -34.70 12.77 -6.44
CA GLY A 260 -35.94 13.08 -5.75
C GLY A 260 -37.07 12.15 -6.22
N PRO A 261 -38.04 11.81 -5.37
CA PRO A 261 -39.17 11.01 -5.80
C PRO A 261 -40.13 11.90 -6.58
N VAL A 262 -40.09 11.85 -7.92
CA VAL A 262 -41.23 12.17 -8.79
C VAL A 262 -41.22 11.28 -10.02
#